data_AF-A0A419RR13-F1
#
_entry.id   AF-A0A419RR13-F1
#
_cell.length_a   1.000
_cell.length_b   1.000
_cell.length_c   1.000
_cell.angle_alpha   90.00
_cell.angle_beta   90.00
_cell.angle_gamma   90.00
#
_symmetry.space_group_name_H-M   'P 1'
#
loop_
_entity.id
_entity.type
_entity.pdbx_description
1 polymer ?
#
loop_
_entity_poly.entity_id
_entity_poly.type
_entity_poly.pdbx_seq_one_letter_code
_entity_poly.pdbx_strand_id
1 'polypeptide(L)'
;MKSRLFMIWSAALLLAAGAVWAIDGGASRLFEAEAATHAEQTMSAPQFAKAEALASAACQCRKTGGSDECYSEYDAFVEPFLIFGEATACAPVSTKLDCFATNDGTACVEMFFSVGADVVLCTPDEARSFQAVYDATFAEKQSHEEALAAASTADLTGVADLASSGGCVG
;
A
#
# COMPACT_ATOMS: atom_id res chain seq x y z
N MET A 1 67.44 8.14 -23.82
CA MET A 1 66.85 7.30 -22.74
C MET A 1 65.35 7.58 -22.56
N LYS A 2 64.53 7.57 -23.62
CA LYS A 2 63.08 7.90 -23.54
C LYS A 2 62.14 6.88 -24.21
N SER A 3 62.67 5.80 -24.81
CA SER A 3 61.86 4.86 -25.62
C SER A 3 61.50 3.55 -24.91
N ARG A 4 62.00 3.29 -23.69
CA ARG A 4 61.73 2.01 -22.99
C ARG A 4 60.54 2.04 -22.03
N LEU A 5 60.04 3.23 -21.64
CA LEU A 5 58.86 3.35 -20.79
C LEU A 5 57.54 3.16 -21.55
N PHE A 6 57.50 3.44 -22.85
CA PHE A 6 56.25 3.37 -23.62
C PHE A 6 55.81 1.93 -23.93
N MET A 7 56.74 0.97 -24.02
CA MET A 7 56.42 -0.41 -24.39
C MET A 7 55.81 -1.22 -23.23
N ILE A 8 56.05 -0.84 -21.97
CA ILE A 8 55.52 -1.56 -20.80
C ILE A 8 54.04 -1.21 -20.56
N TRP A 9 53.63 0.03 -20.88
CA TRP A 9 52.24 0.46 -20.71
C TRP A 9 51.26 -0.21 -21.68
N SER A 10 51.69 -0.56 -22.90
CA SER A 10 50.82 -1.21 -23.89
C SER A 10 50.50 -2.66 -23.54
N ALA A 11 51.40 -3.38 -22.86
CA ALA A 11 51.18 -4.77 -22.47
C ALA A 11 50.21 -4.92 -21.29
N ALA A 12 50.20 -3.96 -20.36
CA ALA A 12 49.27 -3.97 -19.23
C ALA A 12 47.81 -3.72 -19.65
N LEU A 13 47.58 -2.93 -20.71
CA LEU A 13 46.23 -2.59 -21.18
C LEU A 13 45.54 -3.74 -21.91
N LEU A 14 46.30 -4.64 -22.55
CA LEU A 14 45.74 -5.82 -23.24
C LEU A 14 45.33 -6.95 -22.28
N LEU A 15 45.92 -7.03 -21.07
CA LEU A 15 45.51 -8.02 -20.06
C LEU A 15 44.21 -7.64 -19.34
N ALA A 16 43.82 -6.35 -19.32
CA ALA A 16 42.56 -5.91 -18.72
C ALA A 16 41.33 -6.19 -19.60
N ALA A 17 41.50 -6.30 -20.92
CA ALA A 17 40.39 -6.53 -21.85
C ALA A 17 39.91 -7.99 -21.91
N GLY A 18 40.74 -8.95 -21.50
CA GLY A 18 40.40 -10.39 -21.50
C GLY A 18 39.56 -10.84 -20.29
N ALA A 19 39.59 -10.11 -19.18
CA ALA A 19 38.92 -10.52 -17.93
C ALA A 19 37.42 -10.13 -17.88
N VAL A 20 36.96 -9.22 -18.75
CA VAL A 20 35.58 -8.72 -18.74
C VAL A 20 34.59 -9.73 -19.33
N TRP A 21 35.01 -10.57 -20.28
CA TRP A 21 34.11 -11.51 -20.98
C TRP A 21 33.77 -12.79 -20.19
N ALA A 22 34.46 -13.07 -19.09
CA ALA A 22 34.17 -14.24 -18.24
C ALA A 22 33.12 -13.95 -17.15
N ILE A 23 32.75 -12.69 -16.93
CA ILE A 23 31.82 -12.28 -15.87
C ILE A 23 30.35 -12.28 -16.38
N ASP A 24 30.16 -12.11 -17.69
CA ASP A 24 28.82 -11.94 -18.28
C ASP A 24 28.00 -13.24 -18.40
N GLY A 25 28.67 -14.41 -18.41
CA GLY A 25 27.98 -15.71 -18.54
C GLY A 25 27.53 -16.36 -17.23
N GLY A 26 28.05 -15.90 -16.08
CA GLY A 26 27.76 -16.50 -14.77
C GLY A 26 26.56 -15.86 -14.05
N ALA A 27 26.35 -14.56 -14.26
CA ALA A 27 25.28 -13.83 -13.59
C ALA A 27 23.88 -14.26 -14.05
N SER A 28 23.70 -14.55 -15.34
CA SER A 28 22.38 -14.90 -15.90
C SER A 28 21.83 -16.22 -15.35
N ARG A 29 22.69 -17.18 -14.99
CA ARG A 29 22.27 -18.48 -14.45
C ARG A 29 21.87 -18.44 -12.97
N LEU A 30 22.34 -17.45 -12.22
CA LEU A 30 21.90 -17.26 -10.83
C LEU A 30 20.49 -16.66 -10.80
N PHE A 31 20.17 -15.74 -11.71
CA PHE A 31 18.82 -15.18 -11.84
C PHE A 31 17.78 -16.19 -12.37
N GLU A 32 18.14 -17.07 -13.32
CA GLU A 32 17.22 -18.15 -13.76
C GLU A 32 16.96 -19.19 -12.67
N ALA A 33 17.93 -19.45 -11.78
CA ALA A 33 17.72 -20.34 -10.64
C ALA A 33 16.79 -19.72 -9.59
N GLU A 34 16.95 -18.42 -9.27
CA GLU A 34 16.04 -17.71 -8.34
C GLU A 34 14.61 -17.61 -8.89
N ALA A 35 14.45 -17.30 -10.18
CA ALA A 35 13.13 -17.28 -10.83
C ALA A 35 12.46 -18.67 -10.88
N ALA A 36 13.24 -19.75 -11.00
CA ALA A 36 12.72 -21.11 -10.98
C ALA A 36 12.39 -21.62 -9.56
N THR A 37 13.04 -21.10 -8.51
CA THR A 37 12.67 -21.41 -7.10
C THR A 37 11.36 -20.79 -6.65
N HIS A 38 10.89 -19.74 -7.33
CA HIS A 38 9.54 -19.19 -7.17
C HIS A 38 8.58 -19.76 -8.23
N ALA A 39 8.74 -21.03 -8.64
CA ALA A 39 7.66 -21.73 -9.30
C ALA A 39 6.45 -21.70 -8.35
N GLU A 40 5.53 -20.76 -8.61
CA GLU A 40 4.33 -20.45 -7.83
C GLU A 40 3.73 -21.75 -7.30
N GLN A 41 3.94 -22.02 -6.02
CA GLN A 41 3.25 -23.13 -5.39
C GLN A 41 1.77 -22.73 -5.39
N THR A 42 0.95 -23.46 -6.13
CA THR A 42 -0.49 -23.24 -6.09
C THR A 42 -0.99 -23.68 -4.72
N MET A 43 -1.61 -22.74 -4.02
CA MET A 43 -2.27 -23.00 -2.77
C MET A 43 -3.52 -23.83 -3.03
N SER A 44 -3.59 -25.00 -2.41
CA SER A 44 -4.79 -25.84 -2.44
C SER A 44 -5.92 -25.23 -1.58
N ALA A 45 -7.17 -25.59 -1.86
CA ALA A 45 -8.33 -25.16 -1.08
C ALA A 45 -8.18 -25.33 0.46
N PRO A 46 -7.70 -26.47 1.00
CA PRO A 46 -7.50 -26.60 2.44
C PRO A 46 -6.36 -25.72 2.99
N GLN A 47 -5.33 -25.42 2.19
CA GLN A 47 -4.28 -24.47 2.58
C GLN A 47 -4.82 -23.04 2.61
N PHE A 48 -5.67 -22.68 1.64
CA PHE A 48 -6.32 -21.38 1.59
C PHE A 48 -7.23 -21.17 2.81
N ALA A 49 -8.08 -22.14 3.14
CA ALA A 49 -8.92 -22.09 4.35
C ALA A 49 -8.07 -21.99 5.64
N LYS A 50 -6.89 -22.61 5.67
CA LYS A 50 -5.94 -22.45 6.79
C LYS A 50 -5.34 -21.03 6.84
N ALA A 51 -4.99 -20.46 5.69
CA ALA A 51 -4.51 -19.08 5.61
C ALA A 51 -5.56 -18.10 6.14
N GLU A 52 -6.83 -18.25 5.75
CA GLU A 52 -7.94 -17.43 6.25
C GLU A 52 -8.10 -17.53 7.77
N ALA A 53 -8.02 -18.75 8.32
CA ALA A 53 -8.10 -18.96 9.77
C ALA A 53 -6.94 -18.30 10.52
N LEU A 54 -5.71 -18.42 10.01
CA LEU A 54 -4.52 -17.78 10.59
C LEU A 54 -4.58 -16.26 10.49
N ALA A 55 -5.01 -15.70 9.35
CA ALA A 55 -5.20 -14.26 9.16
C ALA A 55 -6.22 -13.71 10.16
N SER A 56 -7.36 -14.39 10.32
CA SER A 56 -8.40 -13.98 11.28
C SER A 56 -7.87 -14.00 12.73
N ALA A 57 -7.14 -15.05 13.11
CA ALA A 57 -6.54 -15.16 14.43
C ALA A 57 -5.49 -14.06 14.68
N ALA A 58 -4.62 -13.79 13.71
CA ALA A 58 -3.61 -12.75 13.77
C ALA A 58 -4.24 -11.35 13.91
N CYS A 59 -5.32 -11.08 13.16
CA CYS A 59 -6.04 -9.83 13.29
C CYS A 59 -6.63 -9.64 14.70
N GLN A 60 -7.27 -10.67 15.27
CA GLN A 60 -7.83 -10.58 16.63
C GLN A 60 -6.73 -10.34 17.68
N CYS A 61 -5.56 -10.96 17.51
CA CYS A 61 -4.39 -10.70 18.34
C CYS A 61 -3.97 -9.22 18.27
N ARG A 62 -3.86 -8.63 17.08
CA ARG A 62 -3.55 -7.20 16.92
C ARG A 62 -4.60 -6.29 17.52
N LYS A 63 -5.88 -6.58 17.26
CA LYS A 63 -7.01 -5.79 17.75
C LYS A 63 -7.07 -5.71 19.27
N THR A 64 -6.59 -6.73 19.97
CA THR A 64 -6.51 -6.75 21.45
C THR A 64 -5.25 -6.09 22.02
N GLY A 65 -4.47 -5.40 21.18
CA GLY A 65 -3.26 -4.67 21.58
C GLY A 65 -1.96 -5.43 21.34
N GLY A 66 -1.99 -6.52 20.58
CA GLY A 66 -0.78 -7.25 20.20
C GLY A 66 0.13 -6.47 19.24
N SER A 67 1.39 -6.90 19.15
CA SER A 67 2.41 -6.39 18.22
C SER A 67 2.28 -7.03 16.83
N ASP A 68 3.13 -6.64 15.89
CA ASP A 68 3.18 -7.26 14.55
C ASP A 68 3.55 -8.76 14.60
N GLU A 69 4.10 -9.24 15.72
CA GLU A 69 4.37 -10.67 15.98
C GLU A 69 3.10 -11.53 15.91
N CYS A 70 1.91 -10.92 16.08
CA CYS A 70 0.64 -11.60 15.85
C CYS A 70 0.51 -12.23 14.45
N TYR A 71 1.21 -11.68 13.44
CA TYR A 71 1.20 -12.20 12.07
C TYR A 71 2.30 -13.24 11.80
N SER A 72 3.22 -13.52 12.73
CA SER A 72 4.39 -14.34 12.42
C SER A 72 4.05 -15.76 11.95
N GLU A 73 3.01 -16.38 12.53
CA GLU A 73 2.57 -17.72 12.11
C GLU A 73 1.89 -17.67 10.73
N TYR A 74 1.12 -16.62 10.47
CA TYR A 74 0.50 -16.39 9.17
C TYR A 74 1.58 -16.17 8.10
N ASP A 75 2.50 -15.23 8.32
CA ASP A 75 3.56 -14.87 7.39
C ASP A 75 4.43 -16.07 7.01
N ALA A 76 4.86 -16.85 8.01
CA ALA A 76 5.64 -18.07 7.79
C ALA A 76 4.86 -19.16 7.03
N PHE A 77 3.54 -19.20 7.20
CA PHE A 77 2.70 -20.16 6.47
C PHE A 77 2.49 -19.77 5.01
N VAL A 78 2.34 -18.47 4.72
CA VAL A 78 1.97 -17.97 3.39
C VAL A 78 3.17 -17.61 2.49
N GLU A 79 4.35 -17.36 3.06
CA GLU A 79 5.59 -17.03 2.34
C GLU A 79 5.85 -17.87 1.07
N PRO A 80 5.72 -19.21 1.07
CA PRO A 80 6.00 -20.01 -0.13
C PRO A 80 4.92 -19.92 -1.22
N PHE A 81 3.76 -19.31 -0.94
CA PHE A 81 2.61 -19.23 -1.85
C PHE A 81 2.31 -17.81 -2.35
N LEU A 82 2.85 -16.79 -1.68
CA LEU A 82 2.48 -15.39 -1.90
C LEU A 82 2.88 -14.93 -3.31
N ILE A 83 1.89 -14.53 -4.12
CA ILE A 83 2.16 -13.87 -5.40
C ILE A 83 2.44 -12.39 -5.15
N PHE A 84 1.52 -11.72 -4.46
CA PHE A 84 1.61 -10.32 -4.12
C PHE A 84 0.73 -9.98 -2.92
N GLY A 85 1.12 -8.93 -2.18
CA GLY A 85 0.30 -8.32 -1.13
C GLY A 85 -0.10 -6.90 -1.54
N GLU A 86 -1.36 -6.55 -1.35
CA GLU A 86 -1.93 -5.24 -1.67
C GLU A 86 -2.54 -4.59 -0.43
N ALA A 87 -2.41 -3.26 -0.33
CA ALA A 87 -3.16 -2.46 0.63
C ALA A 87 -3.93 -1.39 -0.12
N THR A 88 -5.26 -1.39 -0.04
CA THR A 88 -6.09 -0.40 -0.72
C THR A 88 -6.05 0.91 0.05
N ALA A 89 -5.61 2.01 -0.56
CA ALA A 89 -5.46 3.30 0.12
C ALA A 89 -6.79 4.10 0.22
N CYS A 90 -7.90 3.42 0.48
CA CYS A 90 -9.21 4.06 0.60
C CYS A 90 -9.30 4.79 1.95
N ALA A 91 -9.67 6.07 1.92
CA ALA A 91 -10.00 6.80 3.14
C ALA A 91 -11.49 6.62 3.45
N PRO A 92 -11.88 6.43 4.73
CA PRO A 92 -11.04 6.23 5.91
C PRO A 92 -10.59 4.78 6.14
N VAL A 93 -11.19 3.78 5.47
CA VAL A 93 -10.90 2.36 5.69
C VAL A 93 -10.02 1.79 4.57
N SER A 94 -8.80 1.39 4.92
CA SER A 94 -7.88 0.66 4.05
C SER A 94 -8.00 -0.84 4.29
N THR A 95 -7.92 -1.66 3.24
CA THR A 95 -7.95 -3.13 3.35
C THR A 95 -6.57 -3.69 3.00
N LYS A 96 -6.05 -4.59 3.84
CA LYS A 96 -4.83 -5.37 3.56
C LYS A 96 -5.20 -6.76 3.06
N LEU A 97 -4.69 -7.10 1.87
CA LEU A 97 -4.95 -8.35 1.16
C LEU A 97 -3.63 -9.03 0.82
N ASP A 98 -3.59 -10.35 0.94
CA ASP A 98 -2.53 -11.18 0.37
C ASP A 98 -3.13 -12.16 -0.64
N CYS A 99 -2.59 -12.19 -1.85
CA CYS A 99 -3.13 -12.93 -2.97
C CYS A 99 -2.23 -14.11 -3.36
N PHE A 100 -2.87 -15.24 -3.66
CA PHE A 100 -2.24 -16.54 -3.86
C PHE A 100 -2.69 -17.15 -5.19
N ALA A 101 -1.79 -17.93 -5.81
CA ALA A 101 -2.14 -18.76 -6.95
C ALA A 101 -2.93 -19.96 -6.43
N THR A 102 -4.07 -20.27 -7.06
CA THR A 102 -4.86 -21.47 -6.77
C THR A 102 -5.14 -22.22 -8.08
N ASN A 103 -5.69 -23.43 -7.98
CA ASN A 103 -6.07 -24.19 -9.17
C ASN A 103 -7.17 -23.50 -10.00
N ASP A 104 -7.96 -22.61 -9.38
CA ASP A 104 -9.08 -21.91 -10.01
C ASP A 104 -8.71 -20.46 -10.44
N GLY A 105 -7.43 -20.08 -10.31
CA GLY A 105 -6.93 -18.73 -10.58
C GLY A 105 -6.38 -18.07 -9.31
N THR A 106 -6.43 -16.74 -9.23
CA THR A 106 -5.94 -16.00 -8.06
C THR A 106 -7.03 -15.84 -7.02
N ALA A 107 -6.72 -16.14 -5.76
CA ALA A 107 -7.60 -15.89 -4.62
C ALA A 107 -6.86 -15.08 -3.56
N CYS A 108 -7.55 -14.17 -2.86
CA CYS A 108 -6.94 -13.28 -1.88
C CYS A 108 -7.54 -13.50 -0.50
N VAL A 109 -6.68 -13.52 0.51
CA VAL A 109 -7.06 -13.54 1.92
C VAL A 109 -7.10 -12.11 2.43
N GLU A 110 -8.23 -11.72 3.02
CA GLU A 110 -8.36 -10.45 3.71
C GLU A 110 -7.71 -10.55 5.09
N MET A 111 -6.60 -9.85 5.30
CA MET A 111 -5.86 -9.92 6.57
C MET A 111 -6.50 -9.06 7.65
N PHE A 112 -6.78 -7.80 7.31
CA PHE A 112 -7.40 -6.82 8.19
C PHE A 112 -7.84 -5.58 7.41
N PHE A 113 -8.67 -4.78 8.05
CA PHE A 113 -8.96 -3.41 7.64
C PHE A 113 -8.35 -2.45 8.64
N SER A 114 -7.82 -1.32 8.19
CA SER A 114 -7.23 -0.29 9.05
C SER A 114 -7.90 1.06 8.85
N VAL A 115 -8.13 1.76 9.95
CA VAL A 115 -8.53 3.17 9.96
C VAL A 115 -7.39 3.99 10.52
N GLY A 116 -6.73 4.73 9.63
CA GLY A 116 -5.47 5.40 10.00
C GLY A 116 -4.38 4.39 10.38
N ALA A 117 -3.49 4.78 11.29
CA ALA A 117 -2.35 3.96 11.70
C ALA A 117 -2.66 2.98 12.84
N ASP A 118 -3.67 3.28 13.67
CA ASP A 118 -3.78 2.67 15.00
C ASP A 118 -5.00 1.77 15.17
N VAL A 119 -6.03 1.90 14.32
CA VAL A 119 -7.29 1.16 14.48
C VAL A 119 -7.34 0.01 13.49
N VAL A 120 -7.43 -1.20 14.00
CA VAL A 120 -7.57 -2.44 13.22
C VAL A 120 -8.99 -2.99 13.38
N LEU A 121 -9.61 -3.34 12.26
CA LEU A 121 -10.91 -4.00 12.16
C LEU A 121 -10.70 -5.36 11.49
N CYS A 122 -11.35 -6.40 12.01
CA CYS A 122 -11.05 -7.78 11.61
C CYS A 122 -12.15 -8.43 10.78
N THR A 123 -13.26 -7.73 10.56
CA THR A 123 -14.35 -8.23 9.73
C THR A 123 -14.85 -7.17 8.76
N PRO A 124 -15.40 -7.59 7.61
CA PRO A 124 -16.05 -6.67 6.68
C PRO A 124 -17.20 -5.88 7.31
N ASP A 125 -17.92 -6.46 8.28
CA ASP A 125 -19.01 -5.77 8.97
C ASP A 125 -18.51 -4.64 9.87
N GLU A 126 -17.38 -4.83 10.55
CA GLU A 126 -16.73 -3.78 11.33
C GLU A 126 -16.28 -2.63 10.43
N ALA A 127 -15.64 -2.96 9.29
CA ALA A 127 -15.23 -2.00 8.28
C ALA A 127 -16.42 -1.21 7.71
N ARG A 128 -17.50 -1.89 7.30
CA ARG A 128 -18.73 -1.25 6.79
C ARG A 128 -19.39 -0.35 7.82
N SER A 129 -19.47 -0.80 9.07
CA SER A 129 -20.07 -0.03 10.16
C SER A 129 -19.26 1.24 10.43
N PHE A 130 -17.93 1.14 10.42
CA PHE A 130 -17.06 2.29 10.59
C PHE A 130 -17.20 3.28 9.42
N GLN A 131 -17.17 2.79 8.18
CA GLN A 131 -17.36 3.60 6.98
C GLN A 131 -18.69 4.37 7.03
N ALA A 132 -19.79 3.71 7.39
CA ALA A 132 -21.10 4.35 7.48
C ALA A 132 -21.15 5.49 8.51
N VAL A 133 -20.52 5.32 9.67
CA VAL A 133 -20.43 6.37 10.70
C VAL A 133 -19.56 7.54 10.21
N TYR A 134 -18.45 7.25 9.55
CA TYR A 134 -17.59 8.27 8.97
C TYR A 134 -18.32 9.10 7.92
N ASP A 135 -18.98 8.43 6.96
CA ASP A 135 -19.71 9.08 5.88
C ASP A 135 -20.84 9.98 6.41
N ALA A 136 -21.58 9.52 7.42
CA ALA A 136 -22.61 10.30 8.07
C ALA A 136 -22.04 11.57 8.74
N THR A 137 -20.91 11.43 9.45
CA THR A 137 -20.25 12.57 10.12
C THR A 137 -19.67 13.56 9.13
N PHE A 138 -19.12 13.08 8.02
CA PHE A 138 -18.57 13.92 6.97
C PHE A 138 -19.66 14.71 6.25
N ALA A 139 -20.78 14.05 5.91
CA ALA A 139 -21.94 14.70 5.30
C ALA A 139 -22.53 15.81 6.20
N GLU A 140 -22.65 15.55 7.50
CA GLU A 140 -23.11 16.56 8.47
C GLU A 140 -22.18 17.78 8.50
N LYS A 141 -20.86 17.56 8.57
CA LYS A 141 -19.87 18.66 8.56
C LYS A 141 -19.93 19.49 7.28
N GLN A 142 -20.01 18.84 6.12
CA GLN A 142 -20.12 19.52 4.84
C GLN A 142 -21.38 20.39 4.79
N SER A 143 -22.52 19.86 5.23
CA SER A 143 -23.77 20.63 5.27
C SER A 143 -23.70 21.84 6.21
N HIS A 144 -22.98 21.73 7.32
CA HIS A 144 -22.80 22.83 8.27
C HIS A 144 -21.87 23.92 7.73
N GLU A 145 -20.79 23.54 7.04
CA GLU A 145 -19.89 24.48 6.37
C GLU A 145 -20.59 25.23 5.24
N GLU A 146 -21.41 24.54 4.45
CA GLU A 146 -22.25 25.16 3.41
C GLU A 146 -23.27 26.13 4.02
N ALA A 147 -23.92 25.75 5.13
CA ALA A 147 -24.85 26.62 5.84
C ALA A 147 -24.17 27.88 6.41
N LEU A 148 -22.97 27.74 6.98
CA LEU A 148 -22.17 28.87 7.48
C LEU A 148 -21.71 29.78 6.34
N ALA A 149 -21.29 29.21 5.21
CA ALA A 149 -20.93 29.97 4.01
C ALA A 149 -22.15 30.75 3.47
N ALA A 150 -23.32 30.13 3.40
CA ALA A 150 -24.56 30.79 2.98
C ALA A 150 -24.99 31.91 3.95
N ALA A 151 -24.86 31.70 5.26
CA ALA A 151 -25.16 32.73 6.25
C ALA A 151 -24.21 33.93 6.16
N SER A 152 -22.92 33.68 5.92
CA SER A 152 -21.92 34.76 5.79
C SER A 152 -22.11 35.65 4.56
N THR A 153 -22.69 35.12 3.48
CA THR A 153 -22.96 35.90 2.26
C THR A 153 -24.21 36.78 2.38
N ALA A 154 -25.22 36.35 3.15
CA ALA A 154 -26.43 37.13 3.40
C ALA A 154 -26.15 38.43 4.20
N ASP A 155 -25.22 38.39 5.16
CA ASP A 155 -24.85 39.53 6.00
C ASP A 155 -24.16 40.66 5.20
N LEU A 156 -23.40 40.30 4.16
CA LEU A 156 -22.74 41.27 3.28
C LEU A 156 -23.70 41.95 2.29
N THR A 157 -24.81 41.31 1.92
CA THR A 157 -25.84 41.92 1.07
C THR A 157 -26.76 42.89 1.82
N GLY A 158 -26.90 42.74 3.15
CA GLY A 158 -27.76 43.59 3.98
C GLY A 158 -27.20 45.00 4.26
N VAL A 159 -25.88 45.19 4.16
CA VAL A 159 -25.23 46.51 4.35
C VAL A 159 -25.17 47.36 3.08
N ALA A 160 -25.44 46.79 1.90
CA ALA A 160 -25.45 47.54 0.64
C ALA A 160 -26.71 48.42 0.47
N ASP A 161 -27.83 48.08 1.14
CA ASP A 161 -29.12 48.78 0.99
C ASP A 161 -29.28 50.01 1.93
N LEU A 162 -28.35 50.24 2.86
CA LEU A 162 -28.39 51.42 3.74
C LEU A 162 -27.56 52.61 3.22
N ALA A 163 -26.87 52.48 2.09
CA ALA A 163 -26.07 53.55 1.49
C ALA A 163 -26.81 54.38 0.41
N SER A 164 -28.05 54.04 0.04
CA SER A 164 -28.76 54.65 -1.10
C SER A 164 -29.88 55.64 -0.74
N SER A 165 -30.07 56.03 0.52
CA SER A 165 -31.10 57.02 0.91
C SER A 165 -30.57 58.39 1.33
N GLY A 166 -29.27 58.66 1.11
CA GLY A 166 -28.67 59.99 1.27
C GLY A 166 -29.12 60.96 0.19
N GLY A 167 -30.33 61.50 0.33
CA GLY A 167 -30.83 62.61 -0.46
C GLY A 167 -29.98 63.87 -0.25
N CYS A 168 -29.39 64.40 -1.33
CA CYS A 168 -29.00 65.79 -1.41
C CYS A 168 -30.14 66.57 -2.05
N VAL A 169 -30.92 67.22 -1.20
CA VAL A 169 -31.77 68.36 -1.57
C VAL A 169 -30.85 69.58 -1.57
N GLY A 170 -30.77 70.28 -2.71
CA GLY A 170 -30.05 71.54 -2.89
C GLY A 170 -30.29 72.10 -4.28
#